data_AF-A0A0A2WKT8-F1
#
_entry.id   AF-A0A0A2WKT8-F1
#
_cell.length_a   1.000
_cell.length_b   1.000
_cell.length_c   1.000
_cell.angle_alpha   90.00
_cell.angle_beta   90.00
_cell.angle_gamma   90.00
#
_symmetry.space_group_name_H-M   'P 1'
#
loop_
_entity.id
_entity.type
_entity.pdbx_description
1 polymer ?
#
loop_
_entity_poly.entity_id
_entity_poly.type
_entity_poly.pdbx_seq_one_letter_code
_entity_poly.pdbx_strand_id
1 'polypeptide(L)'
;MQRGLVLAMALLCTGGTAFAADTTEVVMDSRYSSDGGFLPAVNAARDAAAGYALSRAMLTNVLAKHCSGVDIAHALRADEARNRWWQHNSDTVGAAKAYVQLQRAIVQVKQGEAAGTQYRDGVMAQAKADAIATMESWFPEGEQDGATCDKVVDEYFAGTRDINRSEEFGTVLGRLEGDMQAYKDAQRTE
;
A
#
# COMPACT_ATOMS: atom_id res chain seq x y z
N MET A 1 20.36 -28.79 17.36
CA MET A 1 18.88 -28.70 17.26
C MET A 1 18.47 -27.33 17.79
N GLN A 2 18.43 -26.33 16.91
CA GLN A 2 18.01 -24.96 17.25
C GLN A 2 16.52 -24.83 16.91
N ARG A 3 15.71 -24.46 17.90
CA ARG A 3 14.26 -24.34 17.78
C ARG A 3 13.91 -23.00 17.13
N GLY A 4 13.41 -23.04 15.89
CA GLY A 4 12.78 -21.89 15.24
C GLY A 4 11.50 -21.52 15.99
N LEU A 5 11.29 -20.22 16.20
CA LEU A 5 10.06 -19.69 16.81
C LEU A 5 9.02 -19.53 15.69
N VAL A 6 8.09 -20.47 15.59
CA VAL A 6 6.94 -20.42 14.66
C VAL A 6 5.79 -19.74 15.40
N LEU A 7 5.32 -18.60 14.89
CA LEU A 7 4.22 -17.86 15.49
C LEU A 7 2.97 -17.99 14.60
N ALA A 8 2.27 -19.11 14.76
CA ALA A 8 1.01 -19.35 14.06
C ALA A 8 -0.10 -18.47 14.65
N MET A 9 -0.68 -17.58 13.83
CA MET A 9 -1.76 -16.69 14.24
C MET A 9 -3.06 -17.10 13.55
N ALA A 10 -3.99 -17.71 14.30
CA ALA A 10 -5.34 -18.04 13.81
C ALA A 10 -6.32 -16.96 14.28
N LEU A 11 -7.02 -16.29 13.34
CA LEU A 11 -8.16 -15.43 13.64
C LEU A 11 -9.43 -15.96 12.96
N LEU A 12 -10.47 -16.15 13.78
CA LEU A 12 -11.82 -16.53 13.36
C LEU A 12 -12.53 -15.37 12.65
N CYS A 13 -13.10 -15.67 11.49
CA CYS A 13 -13.85 -14.76 10.64
C CYS A 13 -15.17 -14.26 11.25
N THR A 14 -15.45 -12.96 11.12
CA THR A 14 -16.81 -12.43 10.94
C THR A 14 -16.81 -11.21 10.01
N GLY A 15 -17.26 -11.43 8.77
CA GLY A 15 -18.01 -10.50 7.91
C GLY A 15 -17.45 -9.12 7.53
N GLY A 16 -17.02 -8.95 6.28
CA GLY A 16 -16.89 -7.63 5.63
C GLY A 16 -15.84 -7.58 4.52
N THR A 17 -16.29 -7.37 3.28
CA THR A 17 -15.54 -7.48 2.02
C THR A 17 -14.37 -6.51 1.81
N ALA A 18 -13.35 -7.01 1.10
CA ALA A 18 -12.27 -6.31 0.37
C ALA A 18 -11.01 -5.78 1.10
N PHE A 19 -10.76 -6.23 2.33
CA PHE A 19 -9.40 -6.35 2.86
C PHE A 19 -9.28 -7.74 3.49
N ALA A 20 -9.19 -8.77 2.66
CA ALA A 20 -8.84 -10.08 3.17
C ALA A 20 -7.47 -9.95 3.85
N ALA A 21 -7.44 -10.18 5.15
CA ALA A 21 -6.21 -10.34 5.91
C ALA A 21 -5.53 -11.59 5.36
N ASP A 22 -4.68 -11.41 4.35
CA ASP A 22 -3.83 -12.48 3.86
C ASP A 22 -2.76 -12.70 4.94
N THR A 23 -2.99 -13.70 5.79
CA THR A 23 -2.08 -14.12 6.84
C THR A 23 -0.91 -14.86 6.21
N THR A 24 -0.03 -14.12 5.54
CA THR A 24 1.31 -14.62 5.21
C THR A 24 2.11 -14.66 6.51
N GLU A 25 2.41 -15.87 6.98
CA GLU A 25 3.30 -16.10 8.12
C GLU A 25 4.72 -15.66 7.72
N VAL A 26 5.18 -14.53 8.27
CA VAL A 26 6.55 -14.06 8.06
C VAL A 26 7.46 -14.80 9.03
N VAL A 27 8.08 -15.89 8.57
CA VAL A 27 9.12 -16.59 9.34
C VAL A 27 10.40 -15.76 9.27
N MET A 28 10.74 -15.06 10.36
CA MET A 28 12.07 -14.46 10.51
C MET A 28 13.03 -15.48 11.14
N ASP A 29 13.90 -16.10 10.34
CA ASP A 29 14.96 -16.98 10.86
C ASP A 29 15.97 -16.16 11.69
N SER A 30 16.46 -16.74 12.79
CA SER A 30 17.51 -16.20 13.66
C SER A 30 18.81 -15.82 12.94
N ARG A 31 19.05 -16.37 11.73
CA ARG A 31 20.19 -16.03 10.85
C ARG A 31 20.10 -14.64 10.22
N TYR A 32 18.94 -14.00 10.23
CA TYR A 32 18.74 -12.65 9.68
C TYR A 32 19.26 -11.52 10.60
N SER A 33 19.87 -11.85 11.74
CA SER A 33 20.40 -10.91 12.73
C SER A 33 21.91 -10.66 12.64
N SER A 34 22.71 -11.52 11.97
CA SER A 34 24.18 -11.41 12.03
C SER A 34 24.90 -11.10 10.71
N ASP A 35 24.41 -11.53 9.54
CA ASP A 35 25.21 -11.44 8.29
C ASP A 35 24.62 -10.57 7.16
N GLY A 36 23.60 -9.75 7.45
CA GLY A 36 23.24 -8.57 6.62
C GLY A 36 22.80 -8.80 5.16
N GLY A 37 22.51 -10.04 4.74
CA GLY A 37 22.48 -10.38 3.32
C GLY A 37 21.21 -10.09 2.52
N PHE A 38 20.05 -9.83 3.13
CA PHE A 38 18.81 -9.76 2.33
C PHE A 38 17.71 -8.82 2.82
N LEU A 39 17.78 -8.24 4.02
CA LEU A 39 16.76 -7.25 4.41
C LEU A 39 16.95 -5.99 3.57
N PRO A 40 15.95 -5.55 2.79
CA PRO A 40 16.06 -4.28 2.09
C PRO A 40 16.36 -3.22 3.13
N ALA A 41 17.44 -2.45 2.93
CA ALA A 41 17.88 -1.45 3.89
C ALA A 41 16.71 -0.53 4.24
N VAL A 42 16.21 -0.66 5.48
CA VAL A 42 15.11 0.15 6.01
C VAL A 42 15.60 1.59 6.02
N ASN A 43 14.90 2.46 5.29
CA ASN A 43 15.25 3.87 5.25
C ASN A 43 14.01 4.72 5.02
N ALA A 44 14.10 5.99 5.43
CA ALA A 44 13.00 6.94 5.35
C ALA A 44 12.46 7.11 3.92
N ALA A 45 13.28 6.92 2.88
CA ALA A 45 12.83 7.02 1.50
C ALA A 45 11.91 5.87 1.08
N ARG A 46 12.20 4.63 1.51
CA ARG A 46 11.32 3.47 1.27
C ARG A 46 10.02 3.57 2.06
N ASP A 47 10.09 4.04 3.30
CA ASP A 47 8.91 4.26 4.14
C ASP A 47 8.00 5.33 3.51
N ALA A 48 8.57 6.45 3.06
CA ALA A 48 7.85 7.50 2.35
C ALA A 48 7.25 7.01 1.03
N ALA A 49 8.01 6.27 0.22
CA ALA A 49 7.52 5.71 -1.04
C ALA A 49 6.38 4.71 -0.82
N ALA A 50 6.50 3.81 0.17
CA ALA A 50 5.45 2.86 0.51
C ALA A 50 4.18 3.59 1.00
N GLY A 51 4.33 4.59 1.88
CA GLY A 51 3.23 5.45 2.32
C GLY A 51 2.54 6.16 1.14
N TYR A 52 3.32 6.71 0.21
CA TYR A 52 2.82 7.33 -1.02
C TYR A 52 2.03 6.34 -1.89
N ALA A 53 2.55 5.14 -2.16
CA ALA A 53 1.83 4.14 -2.96
C ALA A 53 0.50 3.73 -2.30
N LEU A 54 0.51 3.55 -0.97
CA LEU A 54 -0.69 3.22 -0.20
C LEU A 54 -1.71 4.37 -0.20
N SER A 55 -1.26 5.62 -0.07
CA SER A 55 -2.16 6.77 -0.09
C SER A 55 -2.81 6.94 -1.46
N ARG A 56 -2.07 6.73 -2.56
CA ARG A 56 -2.65 6.76 -3.92
C ARG A 56 -3.63 5.61 -4.16
N ALA A 57 -3.35 4.42 -3.64
CA ALA A 57 -4.30 3.31 -3.69
C ALA A 57 -5.61 3.59 -2.90
N MET A 58 -5.54 4.32 -1.79
CA MET A 58 -6.73 4.76 -1.06
C MET A 58 -7.45 5.89 -1.81
N LEU A 59 -6.70 6.85 -2.34
CA LEU A 59 -7.20 8.01 -3.05
C LEU A 59 -8.07 7.63 -4.25
N THR A 60 -7.68 6.61 -5.03
CA THR A 60 -8.51 6.15 -6.17
C THR A 60 -9.87 5.62 -5.74
N ASN A 61 -9.95 4.97 -4.58
CA ASN A 61 -11.23 4.53 -4.00
C ASN A 61 -12.06 5.71 -3.47
N VAL A 62 -11.41 6.68 -2.82
CA VAL A 62 -12.10 7.88 -2.31
C VAL A 62 -12.64 8.72 -3.46
N LEU A 63 -11.85 8.92 -4.52
CA LEU A 63 -12.26 9.64 -5.73
C LEU A 63 -13.46 8.97 -6.41
N ALA A 64 -13.40 7.65 -6.64
CA ALA A 64 -14.51 6.92 -7.25
C ALA A 64 -15.80 7.05 -6.43
N LYS A 65 -15.69 6.93 -5.10
CA LYS A 65 -16.83 7.16 -4.20
C LYS A 65 -17.35 8.61 -4.27
N HIS A 66 -16.46 9.60 -4.28
CA HIS A 66 -16.83 11.01 -4.33
C HIS A 66 -17.59 11.34 -5.62
N CYS A 67 -17.02 10.94 -6.77
CA CYS A 67 -17.62 11.18 -8.08
C CYS A 67 -18.92 10.39 -8.32
N SER A 68 -19.15 9.30 -7.59
CA SER A 68 -20.44 8.60 -7.61
C SER A 68 -21.60 9.40 -7.02
N GLY A 69 -21.30 10.46 -6.25
CA GLY A 69 -22.29 11.38 -5.72
C GLY A 69 -22.80 12.41 -6.73
N VAL A 70 -22.10 12.61 -7.86
CA VAL A 70 -22.50 13.56 -8.91
C VAL A 70 -23.65 12.99 -9.73
N ASP A 71 -23.38 11.93 -10.51
CA ASP A 71 -24.38 11.16 -11.24
C ASP A 71 -23.83 9.76 -11.63
N ILE A 72 -24.67 8.96 -12.29
CA ILE A 72 -24.32 7.60 -12.72
C ILE A 72 -23.19 7.59 -13.77
N ALA A 73 -23.13 8.58 -14.66
CA ALA A 73 -22.10 8.62 -15.70
C ALA A 73 -20.71 8.86 -15.11
N HIS A 74 -20.61 9.78 -14.15
CA HIS A 74 -19.38 10.03 -13.39
C HIS A 74 -18.99 8.83 -12.53
N ALA A 75 -19.97 8.15 -11.91
CA ALA A 75 -19.72 6.93 -11.15
C ALA A 75 -19.03 5.86 -12.01
N LEU A 76 -19.59 5.57 -13.19
CA LEU A 76 -19.06 4.56 -14.11
C LEU A 76 -17.66 4.91 -14.63
N ARG A 77 -17.45 6.17 -15.03
CA ARG A 77 -16.13 6.64 -15.51
C ARG A 77 -15.07 6.58 -14.41
N ALA A 78 -15.41 7.00 -13.19
CA ALA A 78 -14.46 6.99 -12.09
C ALA A 78 -14.10 5.56 -11.66
N ASP A 79 -15.06 4.64 -11.66
CA ASP A 79 -14.80 3.21 -11.43
C ASP A 79 -13.91 2.60 -12.53
N GLU A 80 -14.14 2.94 -13.79
CA GLU A 80 -13.30 2.49 -14.91
C GLU A 80 -11.86 3.02 -14.77
N ALA A 81 -11.69 4.31 -14.49
CA ALA A 81 -10.39 4.93 -14.27
C ALA A 81 -9.66 4.30 -13.07
N ARG A 82 -10.37 4.04 -11.96
CA ARG A 82 -9.83 3.29 -10.81
C ARG A 82 -9.34 1.92 -11.23
N ASN A 83 -10.15 1.16 -11.97
CA ASN A 83 -9.78 -0.19 -12.39
C ASN A 83 -8.56 -0.19 -13.31
N ARG A 84 -8.48 0.75 -14.25
CA ARG A 84 -7.32 0.93 -15.13
C ARG A 84 -6.06 1.30 -14.35
N TRP A 85 -6.16 2.22 -13.38
CA TRP A 85 -5.05 2.55 -12.51
C TRP A 85 -4.55 1.31 -11.76
N TRP A 86 -5.45 0.46 -11.25
CA TRP A 86 -5.03 -0.79 -10.60
C TRP A 86 -4.31 -1.75 -11.53
N GLN A 87 -4.69 -1.84 -12.81
CA GLN A 87 -3.99 -2.67 -13.80
C GLN A 87 -2.53 -2.26 -13.99
N HIS A 88 -2.21 -0.97 -13.84
CA HIS A 88 -0.85 -0.46 -14.03
C HIS A 88 -0.01 -0.48 -12.74
N ASN A 89 -0.66 -0.45 -11.57
CA ASN A 89 0.01 -0.15 -10.29
C ASN A 89 -0.15 -1.27 -9.24
N SER A 90 -0.87 -2.37 -9.54
CA SER A 90 -1.14 -3.45 -8.58
C SER A 90 0.11 -4.04 -7.95
N ASP A 91 1.15 -4.27 -8.75
CA ASP A 91 2.35 -4.97 -8.31
C ASP A 91 3.18 -4.08 -7.40
N THR A 92 3.37 -2.82 -7.80
CA THR A 92 4.03 -1.79 -6.99
C THR A 92 3.29 -1.53 -5.67
N VAL A 93 1.95 -1.45 -5.68
CA VAL A 93 1.17 -1.33 -4.43
C VAL A 93 1.28 -2.60 -3.59
N GLY A 94 1.32 -3.77 -4.23
CA GLY A 94 1.56 -5.05 -3.57
C GLY A 94 2.92 -5.10 -2.87
N ALA A 95 3.96 -4.58 -3.52
CA ALA A 95 5.30 -4.45 -2.95
C ALA A 95 5.32 -3.48 -1.75
N ALA A 96 4.68 -2.31 -1.87
CA ALA A 96 4.54 -1.38 -0.75
C ALA A 96 3.85 -2.01 0.47
N LYS A 97 2.76 -2.76 0.23
CA LYS A 97 2.07 -3.52 1.30
C LYS A 97 2.98 -4.58 1.94
N ALA A 98 3.68 -5.37 1.12
CA ALA A 98 4.60 -6.40 1.61
C ALA A 98 5.74 -5.80 2.45
N TYR A 99 6.31 -4.67 2.00
CA TYR A 99 7.32 -3.94 2.74
C TYR A 99 6.83 -3.46 4.11
N VAL A 100 5.62 -2.88 4.18
CA VAL A 100 5.04 -2.44 5.47
C VAL A 100 4.81 -3.63 6.41
N GLN A 101 4.40 -4.80 5.89
CA GLN A 101 4.27 -6.01 6.71
C GLN A 101 5.63 -6.52 7.21
N LEU A 102 6.67 -6.48 6.37
CA LEU A 102 8.03 -6.80 6.79
C LEU A 102 8.50 -5.86 7.90
N GLN A 103 8.27 -4.56 7.78
CA GLN A 103 8.60 -3.58 8.82
C GLN A 103 7.82 -3.82 10.11
N ARG A 104 6.52 -4.11 10.03
CA ARG A 104 5.72 -4.53 11.18
C ARG A 104 6.37 -5.72 11.89
N ALA A 105 6.77 -6.76 11.14
CA ALA A 105 7.39 -7.96 11.72
C ALA A 105 8.72 -7.62 12.41
N ILE A 106 9.56 -6.78 11.79
CA ILE A 106 10.82 -6.31 12.39
C ILE A 106 10.57 -5.54 13.70
N VAL A 107 9.61 -4.61 13.70
CA VAL A 107 9.23 -3.84 14.90
C VAL A 107 8.67 -4.77 15.97
N GLN A 108 7.81 -5.71 15.60
CA GLN A 108 7.24 -6.69 16.51
C GLN A 108 8.30 -7.56 17.19
N VAL A 109 9.28 -8.06 16.44
CA VAL A 109 10.39 -8.85 17.01
C VAL A 109 11.24 -8.01 17.98
N LYS A 110 11.46 -6.73 17.67
CA LYS A 110 12.31 -5.85 18.49
C LYS A 110 11.60 -5.24 19.71
N GLN A 111 10.31 -4.95 19.59
CA GLN A 111 9.57 -4.09 20.52
C GLN A 111 8.24 -4.69 20.99
N GLY A 112 7.89 -5.89 20.52
CA GLY A 112 6.66 -6.59 20.87
C GLY A 112 5.49 -6.33 19.92
N GLU A 113 4.46 -7.19 20.01
CA GLU A 113 3.27 -7.19 19.14
C GLU A 113 2.56 -5.83 19.08
N ALA A 114 2.41 -5.17 20.23
CA ALA A 114 1.73 -3.88 20.33
C ALA A 114 2.43 -2.81 19.47
N ALA A 115 3.77 -2.76 19.51
CA ALA A 115 4.55 -1.82 18.71
C ALA A 115 4.46 -2.12 17.22
N GLY A 116 4.52 -3.40 16.82
CA GLY A 116 4.35 -3.80 15.42
C GLY A 116 2.98 -3.43 14.87
N THR A 117 1.92 -3.63 15.66
CA THR A 117 0.55 -3.23 15.31
C THR A 117 0.44 -1.72 15.19
N GLN A 118 0.94 -0.97 16.18
CA GLN A 118 0.94 0.49 16.16
C GLN A 118 1.68 1.06 14.95
N TYR A 119 2.81 0.46 14.56
CA TYR A 119 3.54 0.85 13.35
C TYR A 119 2.67 0.72 12.10
N ARG A 120 2.09 -0.46 11.86
CA ARG A 120 1.25 -0.70 10.68
C ARG A 120 0.05 0.26 10.65
N ASP A 121 -0.62 0.41 11.79
CA ASP A 121 -1.81 1.23 11.90
C ASP A 121 -1.47 2.72 11.70
N GLY A 122 -0.32 3.17 12.20
CA GLY A 122 0.22 4.50 11.95
C GLY A 122 0.49 4.76 10.47
N VAL A 123 1.13 3.83 9.76
CA VAL A 123 1.38 3.94 8.32
C VAL A 123 0.06 4.02 7.54
N MET A 124 -0.91 3.16 7.85
CA MET A 124 -2.21 3.16 7.18
C MET A 124 -3.05 4.40 7.50
N ALA A 125 -2.98 4.89 8.73
CA ALA A 125 -3.65 6.13 9.13
C ALA A 125 -3.07 7.35 8.41
N GLN A 126 -1.74 7.43 8.30
CA GLN A 126 -1.07 8.50 7.55
C GLN A 126 -1.43 8.43 6.05
N ALA A 127 -1.35 7.25 5.44
CA ALA A 127 -1.72 7.08 4.03
C ALA A 127 -3.18 7.51 3.76
N LYS A 128 -4.09 7.22 4.69
CA LYS A 128 -5.48 7.68 4.62
C LYS A 128 -5.59 9.20 4.75
N ALA A 129 -4.87 9.80 5.70
CA ALA A 129 -4.85 11.25 5.87
C ALA A 129 -4.34 11.96 4.61
N ASP A 130 -3.26 11.45 4.00
CA ASP A 130 -2.69 12.02 2.76
C ASP A 130 -3.65 11.89 1.57
N ALA A 131 -4.39 10.79 1.49
CA ALA A 131 -5.42 10.59 0.47
C ALA A 131 -6.57 11.61 0.64
N ILE A 132 -7.03 11.83 1.88
CA ILE A 132 -8.07 12.83 2.19
C ILE A 132 -7.56 14.25 1.87
N ALA A 133 -6.36 14.61 2.33
CA ALA A 133 -5.77 15.91 2.06
C ALA A 133 -5.59 16.16 0.55
N THR A 134 -5.24 15.13 -0.22
CA THR A 134 -5.22 15.25 -1.68
C THR A 134 -6.62 15.50 -2.24
N MET A 135 -7.64 14.75 -1.80
CA MET A 135 -9.02 14.98 -2.24
C MET A 135 -9.50 16.40 -1.93
N GLU A 136 -9.25 16.89 -0.73
CA GLU A 136 -9.61 18.26 -0.30
C GLU A 136 -8.88 19.32 -1.14
N SER A 137 -7.68 19.03 -1.63
CA SER A 137 -6.96 19.94 -2.54
C SER A 137 -7.58 20.01 -3.95
N TRP A 138 -8.30 18.96 -4.38
CA TRP A 138 -9.02 18.93 -5.65
C TRP A 138 -10.43 19.48 -5.52
N PHE A 139 -11.08 19.16 -4.41
CA PHE A 139 -12.46 19.53 -4.08
C PHE A 139 -12.47 20.34 -2.77
N PRO A 140 -12.06 21.62 -2.82
CA PRO A 140 -12.16 22.49 -1.66
C PRO A 140 -13.63 22.55 -1.21
N GLU A 141 -13.85 22.57 0.10
CA GLU A 141 -15.20 22.57 0.72
C GLU A 141 -16.02 21.28 0.49
N GLY A 142 -15.43 20.24 -0.09
CA GLY A 142 -16.07 18.93 -0.27
C GLY A 142 -17.15 18.93 -1.35
N GLU A 143 -17.17 19.94 -2.23
CA GLU A 143 -18.12 20.04 -3.32
C GLU A 143 -18.00 18.83 -4.26
N GLN A 144 -19.15 18.27 -4.63
CA GLN A 144 -19.23 17.23 -5.66
C GLN A 144 -19.42 17.92 -7.01
N ASP A 145 -18.33 18.50 -7.51
CA ASP A 145 -18.28 19.19 -8.80
C ASP A 145 -17.97 18.20 -9.94
N GLY A 146 -18.90 18.07 -10.88
CA GLY A 146 -18.76 17.20 -12.05
C GLY A 146 -17.56 17.58 -12.93
N ALA A 147 -17.29 18.87 -13.12
CA ALA A 147 -16.18 19.32 -13.97
C ALA A 147 -14.82 18.92 -13.38
N THR A 148 -14.66 19.02 -12.06
CA THR A 148 -13.46 18.55 -11.36
C THR A 148 -13.36 17.03 -11.39
N CYS A 149 -14.47 16.30 -11.22
CA CYS A 149 -14.49 14.84 -11.37
C CYS A 149 -14.01 14.41 -12.76
N ASP A 150 -14.55 14.99 -13.83
CA ASP A 150 -14.13 14.70 -15.20
C ASP A 150 -12.64 14.98 -15.41
N LYS A 151 -12.18 16.17 -15.00
CA LYS A 151 -10.78 16.56 -15.13
C LYS A 151 -9.84 15.56 -14.45
N VAL A 152 -10.09 15.23 -13.18
CA VAL A 152 -9.21 14.32 -12.43
C VAL A 152 -9.28 12.91 -13.00
N VAL A 153 -10.48 12.42 -13.36
CA VAL A 153 -10.65 11.11 -13.98
C VAL A 153 -9.90 10.99 -15.31
N ASP A 154 -9.87 12.05 -16.12
CA ASP A 154 -9.12 12.08 -17.38
C ASP A 154 -7.60 11.95 -17.16
N GLU A 155 -7.06 12.52 -16.08
CA GLU A 155 -5.65 12.35 -15.70
C GLU A 155 -5.33 10.89 -15.35
N TYR A 156 -6.24 10.18 -14.69
CA TYR A 156 -6.09 8.74 -14.45
C TYR A 156 -6.14 7.93 -15.75
N PHE A 157 -7.04 8.27 -16.69
CA PHE A 157 -7.06 7.63 -18.02
C PHE A 157 -5.79 7.88 -18.82
N ALA A 158 -5.22 9.08 -18.73
CA ALA A 158 -3.96 9.44 -19.36
C ALA A 158 -2.74 8.77 -18.69
N GLY A 159 -2.92 8.13 -17.53
CA GLY A 159 -1.86 7.51 -16.74
C GLY A 159 -0.89 8.55 -16.14
N THR A 160 -1.27 9.83 -16.06
CA THR A 160 -0.41 10.85 -15.43
C THR A 160 -0.40 10.73 -13.91
N ARG A 161 -1.35 9.97 -13.35
CA ARG A 161 -1.45 9.64 -11.91
C ARG A 161 -0.90 8.26 -11.55
N ASP A 162 -0.22 7.57 -12.47
CA ASP A 162 0.45 6.30 -12.17
C ASP A 162 1.63 6.52 -11.21
N ILE A 163 1.73 5.69 -10.17
CA ILE A 163 2.70 5.92 -9.08
C ILE A 163 4.15 5.71 -9.52
N ASN A 164 4.36 4.86 -10.52
CA ASN A 164 5.67 4.64 -11.13
C ASN A 164 6.17 5.83 -11.97
N ARG A 165 5.28 6.78 -12.30
CA ARG A 165 5.64 8.03 -12.99
C ARG A 165 5.89 9.20 -12.03
N SER A 166 5.78 8.97 -10.72
CA SER A 166 6.18 9.97 -9.73
C SER A 166 7.67 10.29 -9.87
N GLU A 167 8.00 11.56 -10.10
CA GLU A 167 9.41 12.01 -10.14
C GLU A 167 10.12 11.76 -8.80
N GLU A 168 9.40 11.94 -7.70
CA GLU A 168 9.92 11.79 -6.34
C GLU A 168 10.06 10.32 -5.92
N PHE A 169 9.04 9.50 -6.19
CA PHE A 169 8.95 8.15 -5.63
C PHE A 169 9.11 7.02 -6.65
N GLY A 170 8.98 7.28 -7.95
CA GLY A 170 8.91 6.24 -8.98
C GLY A 170 10.15 5.32 -9.00
N THR A 171 11.35 5.91 -8.87
CA THR A 171 12.59 5.12 -8.81
C THR A 171 12.67 4.26 -7.54
N VAL A 172 12.23 4.80 -6.40
CA VAL A 172 12.26 4.07 -5.13
C VAL A 172 11.23 2.94 -5.14
N LEU A 173 10.04 3.19 -5.68
CA LEU A 173 8.98 2.22 -5.85
C LEU A 173 9.38 1.06 -6.76
N GLY A 174 10.00 1.34 -7.92
CA GLY A 174 10.49 0.29 -8.81
C GLY A 174 11.58 -0.59 -8.16
N ARG A 175 12.46 -0.01 -7.34
CA ARG A 175 13.43 -0.80 -6.55
C ARG A 175 12.76 -1.62 -5.47
N LEU A 176 11.78 -1.03 -4.78
CA LEU A 176 11.02 -1.71 -3.73
C LEU A 176 10.29 -2.94 -4.29
N GLU A 177 9.71 -2.81 -5.49
CA GLU A 177 9.05 -3.91 -6.19
C GLU A 177 10.01 -5.06 -6.49
N GLY A 178 11.18 -4.77 -7.07
CA GLY A 178 12.22 -5.77 -7.32
C GLY A 178 12.71 -6.47 -6.05
N ASP A 179 12.94 -5.71 -4.98
CA ASP A 179 13.41 -6.28 -3.70
C ASP A 179 12.34 -7.17 -3.05
N MET A 180 11.07 -6.75 -3.09
CA MET A 180 9.95 -7.54 -2.54
C MET A 180 9.65 -8.78 -3.37
N GLN A 181 9.89 -8.73 -4.68
CA GLN A 181 9.80 -9.91 -5.53
C GLN A 181 10.91 -10.91 -5.18
N ALA A 182 12.16 -10.44 -5.08
CA ALA A 182 13.29 -11.28 -4.68
C ALA A 182 13.07 -11.90 -3.28
N TYR A 183 12.47 -11.15 -2.35
CA TYR A 183 12.13 -11.65 -1.02
C TYR A 183 11.16 -12.82 -1.07
N LYS A 184 10.08 -12.68 -1.84
CA LYS A 184 9.09 -13.74 -2.02
C LYS A 184 9.68 -14.97 -2.68
N ASP A 185 10.57 -14.79 -3.64
CA ASP A 185 11.21 -15.91 -4.34
C ASP A 185 12.17 -16.67 -3.43
N ALA A 186 12.94 -15.97 -2.58
CA ALA A 186 13.81 -16.59 -1.59
C ALA A 186 13.03 -17.46 -0.58
N GLN A 187 11.84 -17.01 -0.14
CA GLN A 187 10.98 -17.77 0.77
C GLN A 187 10.40 -19.06 0.17
N ARG A 188 10.35 -19.20 -1.17
CA ARG A 188 9.80 -20.40 -1.84
C ARG A 188 10.84 -21.50 -2.05
N THR A 189 12.12 -21.16 -1.95
CA THR A 189 13.24 -22.09 -2.18
C THR A 189 13.76 -22.75 -0.91
N GLU A 190 13.22 -22.37 0.25
CA GLU A 190 13.48 -22.97 1.58
C GLU A 190 12.39 -24.00 1.93
#